data_AF-A0A2H5X0Q3-F1
#
_entry.id   AF-A0A2H5X0Q3-F1
#
_cell.length_a   1.000
_cell.length_b   1.000
_cell.length_c   1.000
_cell.angle_alpha   90.00
_cell.angle_beta   90.00
_cell.angle_gamma   90.00
#
_symmetry.space_group_name_H-M   'P 1'
#
loop_
_entity.id
_entity.type
_entity.pdbx_description
1 polymer ?
#
loop_
_entity_poly.entity_id
_entity_poly.type
_entity_poly.pdbx_seq_one_letter_code
_entity_poly.pdbx_strand_id
1 'polypeptide(L)'
;MPIQMQKPIAYLLLATVEARRWRNLAFREAFAQGNAQVLFDMLCQPPSESERLQEAFNVAYWRLVQGVDLKALFAGAHDLMLVSERVAAELQKVSLPNRFRVDIPTPYGIVALHDGRADTYNRQRYLLIVDTGGNDTYLGVGGTTSADHPITVVIDLKGDDRYLQDATMASRGVADTSDRKTRRVAPCIGGAVFGYAFVLDMEGNDLYRSLGLTQGAAYFGAGALIDGAGDDRYECYLNGQGSADWGIGLLVDRAGDDRYYCFSMAQGYGGTKGYGLLLDVGGSDTYIAEDHVLDFPSPQTDKHNVSMAQGAGYGRRADYTDGHSLAGGIGVLVDGAGNDRYSCGVFGQGVGYWYGLGILSDAEGNDTYEGIWYVQGASAHFAVGILEDVSGDDRYVATMNMAQGAGHDFSLGWLVEGGGNDIYRAPNLSLGGGNANGIGIFWDASGDDRYEVQPSITLGRSNIGARGSLRERALCLGVFCDTGGKDVYPDGLPVARNEAQWTQPGASQPPMSREYGAGIDCEEPLKPEDL
;
A
#
# COMPACT_ATOMS: atom_id res chain seq x y z
N MET A 1 25.10 -30.21 5.62
CA MET A 1 23.70 -29.82 5.86
C MET A 1 23.13 -30.65 7.01
N PRO A 2 22.59 -30.00 8.05
CA PRO A 2 21.94 -30.68 9.19
C PRO A 2 20.79 -31.58 8.76
N ILE A 3 20.56 -32.69 9.48
CA ILE A 3 19.51 -33.67 9.13
C ILE A 3 18.11 -33.06 9.22
N GLN A 4 17.91 -32.14 10.17
CA GLN A 4 16.66 -31.44 10.43
C GLN A 4 16.23 -30.54 9.26
N MET A 5 17.19 -29.98 8.51
CA MET A 5 16.91 -29.09 7.37
C MET A 5 16.61 -29.87 6.08
N GLN A 6 17.06 -31.12 5.94
CA GLN A 6 17.05 -31.78 4.63
C GLN A 6 15.64 -31.92 4.05
N LYS A 7 14.67 -32.34 4.87
CA LYS A 7 13.29 -32.54 4.43
C LYS A 7 12.56 -31.21 4.16
N PRO A 8 12.58 -30.21 5.07
CA PRO A 8 11.99 -28.89 4.78
C PRO A 8 12.56 -28.25 3.51
N ILE A 9 13.89 -28.24 3.35
CA ILE A 9 14.55 -27.65 2.18
C ILE A 9 14.19 -28.40 0.90
N ALA A 10 14.20 -29.74 0.92
CA ALA A 10 13.79 -30.52 -0.25
C ALA A 10 12.33 -30.23 -0.66
N TYR A 11 11.44 -30.05 0.31
CA TYR A 11 10.04 -29.73 0.04
C TYR A 11 9.87 -28.34 -0.58
N LEU A 12 10.57 -27.33 -0.07
CA LEU A 12 10.59 -25.97 -0.64
C LEU A 12 11.15 -25.95 -2.07
N LEU A 13 12.22 -26.70 -2.32
CA LEU A 13 12.81 -26.79 -3.66
C LEU A 13 11.86 -27.48 -4.66
N LEU A 14 11.08 -28.48 -4.22
CA LEU A 14 10.04 -29.09 -5.05
C LEU A 14 8.90 -28.11 -5.37
N ALA A 15 8.43 -27.36 -4.37
CA ALA A 15 7.44 -26.30 -4.57
C ALA A 15 7.94 -25.23 -5.56
N THR A 16 9.22 -24.86 -5.46
CA THR A 16 9.88 -23.93 -6.38
C THR A 16 9.86 -24.43 -7.84
N VAL A 17 10.06 -25.73 -8.06
CA VAL A 17 9.99 -26.33 -9.41
C VAL A 17 8.58 -26.23 -9.98
N GLU A 18 7.55 -26.52 -9.18
CA GLU A 18 6.15 -26.41 -9.61
C GLU A 18 5.74 -24.95 -9.84
N ALA A 19 6.11 -24.03 -8.95
CA ALA A 19 5.90 -22.60 -9.11
C ALA A 19 6.50 -22.09 -10.43
N ARG A 20 7.71 -22.55 -10.80
CA ARG A 20 8.31 -22.20 -12.09
C ARG A 20 7.48 -22.66 -13.30
N ARG A 21 6.80 -23.81 -13.20
CA ARG A 21 5.92 -24.29 -14.29
C ARG A 21 4.72 -23.37 -14.46
N TRP A 22 4.10 -22.95 -13.36
CA TRP A 22 3.00 -21.98 -13.35
C TRP A 22 3.42 -20.63 -13.92
N ARG A 23 4.55 -20.08 -13.45
CA ARG A 23 5.12 -18.85 -14.00
C ARG A 23 5.36 -18.95 -15.51
N ASN A 24 5.94 -20.06 -15.99
CA ASN A 24 6.21 -20.21 -17.42
C ASN A 24 4.93 -20.30 -18.24
N LEU A 25 3.87 -20.92 -17.69
CA LEU A 25 2.55 -20.90 -18.32
C LEU A 25 1.99 -19.47 -18.38
N ALA A 26 2.09 -18.73 -17.28
CA ALA A 26 1.58 -17.36 -17.15
C ALA A 26 2.12 -16.39 -18.22
N PHE A 27 3.40 -16.54 -18.58
CA PHE A 27 4.06 -15.69 -19.57
C PHE A 27 4.24 -16.33 -20.94
N ARG A 28 3.70 -17.52 -21.19
CA ARG A 28 3.89 -18.26 -22.45
C ARG A 28 3.56 -17.40 -23.67
N GLU A 29 2.44 -16.68 -23.63
CA GLU A 29 1.97 -15.85 -24.73
C GLU A 29 2.68 -14.49 -24.77
N ALA A 30 2.80 -13.82 -23.62
CA ALA A 30 3.54 -12.55 -23.49
C ALA A 30 4.98 -12.64 -24.02
N PHE A 31 5.68 -13.76 -23.79
CA PHE A 31 7.06 -13.95 -24.21
C PHE A 31 7.21 -14.60 -25.60
N ALA A 32 6.13 -15.06 -26.23
CA ALA A 32 6.21 -15.73 -27.53
C ALA A 32 6.74 -14.83 -28.66
N GLN A 33 6.51 -13.52 -28.57
CA GLN A 33 6.78 -12.56 -29.64
C GLN A 33 7.96 -11.61 -29.36
N GLY A 34 8.70 -11.82 -28.28
CA GLY A 34 9.72 -10.87 -27.83
C GLY A 34 10.78 -11.49 -26.93
N ASN A 35 11.77 -10.67 -26.58
CA ASN A 35 12.81 -11.08 -25.63
C ASN A 35 12.36 -10.74 -24.20
N ALA A 36 12.10 -11.76 -23.40
CA ALA A 36 11.66 -11.60 -22.01
C ALA A 36 12.63 -10.74 -21.16
N GLN A 37 13.94 -10.81 -21.45
CA GLN A 37 14.93 -9.98 -20.75
C GLN A 37 14.79 -8.50 -21.09
N VAL A 38 14.48 -8.15 -22.35
CA VAL A 38 14.24 -6.75 -22.74
C VAL A 38 13.00 -6.20 -22.04
N LEU A 39 11.95 -7.01 -21.89
CA LEU A 39 10.76 -6.62 -21.11
C LEU A 39 11.10 -6.43 -19.63
N PHE A 40 11.93 -7.31 -19.05
CA PHE A 40 12.37 -7.20 -17.66
C PHE A 40 13.18 -5.91 -17.46
N ASP A 41 14.10 -5.62 -18.38
CA ASP A 41 14.93 -4.42 -18.32
C ASP A 41 14.12 -3.13 -18.53
N MET A 42 13.04 -3.19 -19.32
CA MET A 42 12.08 -2.11 -19.48
C MET A 42 11.32 -1.83 -18.17
N LEU A 43 10.90 -2.86 -17.43
CA LEU A 43 10.21 -2.69 -16.14
C LEU A 43 11.14 -2.24 -15.00
N CYS A 44 12.45 -2.47 -15.15
CA CYS A 44 13.46 -2.07 -14.17
C CYS A 44 14.18 -0.76 -14.54
N GLN A 45 13.61 0.08 -15.40
CA GLN A 45 14.18 1.40 -15.71
C GLN A 45 14.15 2.32 -14.48
N PRO A 46 14.97 3.39 -14.46
CA PRO A 46 14.94 4.36 -13.38
C PRO A 46 13.55 5.01 -13.18
N PRO A 47 13.23 5.48 -11.97
CA PRO A 47 11.96 6.15 -11.68
C PRO A 47 11.64 7.33 -12.61
N SER A 48 12.65 8.10 -13.03
CA SER A 48 12.49 9.23 -13.96
C SER A 48 11.95 8.84 -15.35
N GLU A 49 11.93 7.54 -15.67
CA GLU A 49 11.45 6.98 -16.93
C GLU A 49 10.11 6.24 -16.78
N SER A 50 9.55 6.17 -15.56
CA SER A 50 8.35 5.37 -15.25
C SER A 50 7.11 5.79 -16.04
N GLU A 51 6.88 7.09 -16.25
CA GLU A 51 5.73 7.58 -17.02
C GLU A 51 5.77 7.12 -18.49
N ARG A 52 6.97 6.98 -19.08
CA ARG A 52 7.13 6.55 -20.48
C ARG A 52 6.77 5.08 -20.68
N LEU A 53 6.81 4.28 -19.61
CA LEU A 53 6.52 2.85 -19.66
C LEU A 53 5.13 2.58 -20.22
N GLN A 54 4.14 3.34 -19.75
CA GLN A 54 2.73 3.12 -20.06
C GLN A 54 2.21 3.99 -21.22
N GLU A 55 3.09 4.68 -21.96
CA GLU A 55 2.70 5.43 -23.16
C GLU A 55 2.04 4.51 -24.19
N ALA A 56 1.01 5.00 -24.89
CA ALA A 56 0.30 4.23 -25.94
C ALA A 56 1.23 3.65 -27.02
N PHE A 57 2.36 4.28 -27.31
CA PHE A 57 3.30 3.83 -28.34
C PHE A 57 4.31 2.79 -27.85
N ASN A 58 4.35 2.47 -26.55
CA ASN A 58 5.15 1.37 -26.04
C ASN A 58 4.48 0.01 -26.32
N VAL A 59 4.57 -0.43 -27.58
CA VAL A 59 3.95 -1.68 -28.06
C VAL A 59 4.39 -2.90 -27.23
N ALA A 60 5.61 -2.90 -26.71
CA ALA A 60 6.12 -4.00 -25.89
C ALA A 60 5.36 -4.14 -24.57
N TYR A 61 5.12 -3.02 -23.87
CA TYR A 61 4.30 -3.00 -22.65
C TYR A 61 2.86 -3.45 -22.92
N TRP A 62 2.22 -2.92 -23.97
CA TRP A 62 0.83 -3.27 -24.27
C TRP A 62 0.63 -4.73 -24.69
N ARG A 63 1.61 -5.34 -25.37
CA ARG A 63 1.60 -6.79 -25.65
C ARG A 63 1.78 -7.64 -24.39
N LEU A 64 2.65 -7.20 -23.48
CA LEU A 64 2.84 -7.88 -22.20
C LEU A 64 1.52 -7.89 -21.40
N VAL A 65 0.89 -6.72 -21.26
CA VAL A 65 -0.41 -6.55 -20.59
C VAL A 65 -1.50 -7.47 -21.17
N GLN A 66 -1.55 -7.62 -22.49
CA GLN A 66 -2.54 -8.47 -23.16
C GLN A 66 -2.24 -9.97 -23.08
N GLY A 67 -0.97 -10.35 -22.95
CA GLY A 67 -0.51 -11.74 -23.07
C GLY A 67 -0.16 -12.44 -21.76
N VAL A 68 -0.27 -11.76 -20.61
CA VAL A 68 -0.02 -12.36 -19.30
C VAL A 68 -1.27 -13.04 -18.74
N ASP A 69 -1.15 -14.27 -18.27
CA ASP A 69 -2.18 -14.96 -17.49
C ASP A 69 -1.87 -14.82 -15.99
N LEU A 70 -2.47 -13.79 -15.37
CA LEU A 70 -2.30 -13.50 -13.94
C LEU A 70 -2.86 -14.61 -13.06
N LYS A 71 -3.88 -15.37 -13.49
CA LYS A 71 -4.45 -16.45 -12.68
C LYS A 71 -3.45 -17.59 -12.55
N ALA A 72 -2.81 -17.97 -13.66
CA ALA A 72 -1.73 -18.95 -13.64
C ALA A 72 -0.54 -18.46 -12.82
N LEU A 73 -0.20 -17.16 -12.89
CA LEU A 73 0.86 -16.56 -12.09
C LEU A 73 0.58 -16.71 -10.59
N PHE A 74 -0.62 -16.34 -10.14
CA PHE A 74 -0.99 -16.35 -8.72
C PHE A 74 -1.17 -17.76 -8.16
N ALA A 75 -1.59 -18.73 -8.97
CA ALA A 75 -1.63 -20.14 -8.55
C ALA A 75 -0.25 -20.64 -8.10
N GLY A 76 0.81 -20.33 -8.86
CA GLY A 76 2.18 -20.71 -8.49
C GLY A 76 2.73 -19.96 -7.28
N ALA A 77 2.33 -18.69 -7.10
CA ALA A 77 2.73 -17.89 -5.95
C ALA A 77 2.17 -18.43 -4.64
N HIS A 78 0.87 -18.76 -4.62
CA HIS A 78 0.17 -19.23 -3.44
C HIS A 78 0.82 -20.50 -2.85
N ASP A 79 1.02 -21.53 -3.67
CA ASP A 79 1.64 -22.79 -3.22
C ASP A 79 3.07 -22.57 -2.69
N LEU A 80 3.86 -21.72 -3.36
CA LEU A 80 5.23 -21.45 -2.93
C LEU A 80 5.27 -20.67 -1.61
N MET A 81 4.41 -19.66 -1.43
CA MET A 81 4.35 -18.90 -0.19
C MET A 81 3.94 -19.79 0.99
N LEU A 82 2.87 -20.57 0.83
CA LEU A 82 2.40 -21.50 1.85
C LEU A 82 3.50 -22.48 2.31
N VAL A 83 4.30 -22.97 1.35
CA VAL A 83 5.43 -23.87 1.67
C VAL A 83 6.58 -23.11 2.32
N SER A 84 6.86 -21.87 1.91
CA SER A 84 7.93 -21.03 2.47
C SER A 84 7.67 -20.73 3.95
N GLU A 85 6.48 -20.22 4.29
CA GLU A 85 6.07 -19.97 5.68
C GLU A 85 6.10 -21.25 6.53
N ARG A 86 5.58 -22.35 5.98
CA ARG A 86 5.62 -23.64 6.66
C ARG A 86 7.06 -24.07 6.97
N VAL A 87 7.98 -23.89 6.02
CA VAL A 87 9.38 -24.26 6.21
C VAL A 87 10.04 -23.36 7.25
N ALA A 88 9.83 -22.04 7.19
CA ALA A 88 10.31 -21.11 8.22
C ALA A 88 9.82 -21.53 9.62
N ALA A 89 8.51 -21.76 9.77
CA ALA A 89 7.92 -22.19 11.03
C ALA A 89 8.36 -23.60 11.50
N GLU A 90 8.66 -24.54 10.59
CA GLU A 90 9.25 -25.84 10.94
C GLU A 90 10.70 -25.69 11.41
N LEU A 91 11.47 -24.79 10.81
CA LEU A 91 12.88 -24.54 11.14
C LEU A 91 13.04 -23.79 12.46
N GLN A 92 12.19 -22.82 12.79
CA GLN A 92 12.19 -22.15 14.10
C GLN A 92 12.00 -23.13 15.28
N LYS A 93 11.30 -24.25 15.06
CA LYS A 93 10.97 -25.24 16.10
C LYS A 93 12.09 -26.24 16.40
N VAL A 94 13.15 -26.27 15.60
CA VAL A 94 14.22 -27.26 15.73
C VAL A 94 15.53 -26.63 16.15
N SER A 95 16.29 -27.33 16.98
CA SER A 95 17.66 -26.90 17.30
C SER A 95 18.60 -27.26 16.15
N LEU A 96 19.18 -26.24 15.54
CA LEU A 96 20.11 -26.36 14.42
C LEU A 96 21.57 -26.20 14.89
N PRO A 97 22.52 -26.99 14.37
CA PRO A 97 23.90 -26.88 14.78
C PRO A 97 24.54 -25.60 14.22
N ASN A 98 25.21 -24.81 15.07
CA ASN A 98 25.86 -23.57 14.67
C ASN A 98 27.26 -23.79 14.02
N ARG A 99 27.39 -24.80 13.14
CA ARG A 99 28.64 -25.18 12.44
C ARG A 99 28.38 -25.83 11.09
N PHE A 100 27.81 -25.10 10.15
CA PHE A 100 27.74 -25.49 8.74
C PHE A 100 27.66 -24.28 7.83
N ARG A 101 28.15 -24.43 6.61
CA ARG A 101 27.93 -23.48 5.53
C ARG A 101 27.90 -24.27 4.24
N VAL A 102 26.80 -24.17 3.50
CA VAL A 102 26.61 -24.97 2.29
C VAL A 102 26.02 -24.10 1.19
N ASP A 103 26.76 -23.96 0.10
CA ASP A 103 26.28 -23.35 -1.14
C ASP A 103 26.18 -24.41 -2.23
N ILE A 104 24.98 -24.60 -2.77
CA ILE A 104 24.72 -25.60 -3.83
C ILE A 104 24.36 -24.84 -5.10
N PRO A 105 25.25 -24.79 -6.12
CA PRO A 105 24.91 -24.21 -7.40
C PRO A 105 23.91 -25.10 -8.13
N THR A 106 22.84 -24.51 -8.62
CA THR A 106 21.86 -25.18 -9.48
C THR A 106 21.69 -24.41 -10.79
N PRO A 107 21.09 -25.01 -11.84
CA PRO A 107 20.74 -24.27 -13.05
C PRO A 107 19.78 -23.10 -12.83
N TYR A 108 19.10 -23.04 -11.67
CA TYR A 108 18.09 -22.03 -11.36
C TYR A 108 18.57 -20.96 -10.38
N GLY A 109 19.75 -21.14 -9.80
CA GLY A 109 20.32 -20.24 -8.79
C GLY A 109 21.04 -21.01 -7.70
N ILE A 110 21.68 -20.28 -6.80
CA ILE A 110 22.39 -20.82 -5.64
C ILE A 110 21.37 -21.14 -4.54
N VAL A 111 21.52 -22.31 -3.92
CA VAL A 111 20.87 -22.63 -2.64
C VAL A 111 21.91 -22.46 -1.55
N ALA A 112 21.79 -21.40 -0.75
CA ALA A 112 22.67 -21.08 0.37
C ALA A 112 22.01 -21.49 1.69
N LEU A 113 22.66 -22.34 2.48
CA LEU A 113 22.21 -22.80 3.79
C LEU A 113 23.33 -22.57 4.80
N HIS A 114 23.24 -21.50 5.58
CA HIS A 114 24.31 -21.05 6.47
C HIS A 114 23.89 -21.21 7.94
N ASP A 115 24.88 -21.20 8.83
CA ASP A 115 24.69 -21.36 10.27
C ASP A 115 24.51 -20.01 10.96
N GLY A 116 24.24 -20.01 12.27
CA GLY A 116 23.95 -18.82 13.07
C GLY A 116 25.15 -17.87 13.30
N ARG A 117 25.94 -17.59 12.28
CA ARG A 117 27.09 -16.67 12.30
C ARG A 117 26.82 -15.54 11.32
N ALA A 118 27.04 -14.31 11.79
CA ALA A 118 26.94 -13.11 10.97
C ALA A 118 27.62 -13.26 9.60
N ASP A 119 26.83 -13.02 8.56
CA ASP A 119 27.15 -13.24 7.16
C ASP A 119 26.88 -11.99 6.32
N THR A 120 27.40 -11.99 5.09
CA THR A 120 27.12 -10.92 4.13
C THR A 120 26.76 -11.52 2.78
N TYR A 121 25.50 -11.40 2.42
CA TYR A 121 24.94 -11.89 1.18
C TYR A 121 25.00 -10.80 0.11
N ASN A 122 25.96 -10.92 -0.81
CA ASN A 122 26.06 -10.02 -1.96
C ASN A 122 25.10 -10.43 -3.08
N ARG A 123 24.54 -9.46 -3.82
CA ARG A 123 23.65 -9.68 -4.97
C ARG A 123 24.19 -10.74 -5.93
N GLN A 124 23.52 -11.88 -5.94
CA GLN A 124 23.75 -13.01 -6.84
C GLN A 124 22.41 -13.64 -7.20
N ARG A 125 22.44 -14.64 -8.07
CA ARG A 125 21.26 -15.43 -8.45
C ARG A 125 20.99 -16.50 -7.41
N TYR A 126 20.44 -16.10 -6.25
CA TYR A 126 20.00 -17.04 -5.22
C TYR A 126 18.60 -17.55 -5.51
N LEU A 127 18.48 -18.87 -5.63
CA LEU A 127 17.18 -19.53 -5.66
C LEU A 127 16.57 -19.58 -4.26
N LEU A 128 17.41 -19.89 -3.27
CA LEU A 128 17.04 -20.03 -1.87
C LEU A 128 18.20 -19.59 -0.98
N ILE A 129 17.91 -18.79 0.03
CA ILE A 129 18.75 -18.57 1.19
C ILE A 129 17.99 -19.04 2.41
N VAL A 130 18.63 -19.85 3.24
CA VAL A 130 18.18 -20.13 4.60
C VAL A 130 19.35 -19.85 5.53
N ASP A 131 19.27 -18.73 6.25
CA ASP A 131 20.12 -18.46 7.39
C ASP A 131 19.43 -18.98 8.66
N THR A 132 20.23 -19.34 9.65
CA THR A 132 19.72 -19.79 10.95
C THR A 132 20.00 -18.79 12.07
N GLY A 133 20.72 -17.72 11.75
CA GLY A 133 20.68 -16.45 12.45
C GLY A 133 22.02 -15.73 12.56
N GLY A 134 22.06 -14.75 13.46
CA GLY A 134 23.18 -13.82 13.58
C GLY A 134 22.91 -12.56 12.76
N ASN A 135 23.56 -11.47 13.14
CA ASN A 135 23.28 -10.15 12.57
C ASN A 135 23.89 -10.02 11.17
N ASP A 136 23.08 -10.26 10.16
CA ASP A 136 23.45 -10.43 8.77
C ASP A 136 23.34 -9.13 7.98
N THR A 137 23.88 -9.16 6.76
CA THR A 137 23.73 -8.06 5.81
C THR A 137 23.45 -8.60 4.42
N TYR A 138 22.24 -8.31 3.94
CA TYR A 138 21.72 -8.68 2.63
C TYR A 138 21.83 -7.49 1.66
N LEU A 139 22.75 -7.56 0.70
CA LEU A 139 23.03 -6.48 -0.24
C LEU A 139 22.44 -6.77 -1.63
N GLY A 140 21.25 -6.23 -1.89
CA GLY A 140 20.53 -6.35 -3.15
C GLY A 140 20.03 -7.77 -3.40
N VAL A 141 19.68 -8.48 -2.33
CA VAL A 141 19.22 -9.88 -2.31
C VAL A 141 17.70 -9.95 -2.10
N GLY A 142 17.10 -11.12 -2.30
CA GLY A 142 15.67 -11.32 -2.09
C GLY A 142 14.77 -10.74 -3.18
N GLY A 143 15.29 -10.47 -4.38
CA GLY A 143 14.48 -10.03 -5.52
C GLY A 143 14.85 -10.73 -6.82
N THR A 144 13.91 -10.75 -7.77
CA THR A 144 14.17 -11.32 -9.10
C THR A 144 15.26 -10.50 -9.83
N THR A 145 16.24 -11.16 -10.43
CA THR A 145 17.39 -10.47 -11.04
C THR A 145 17.28 -10.34 -12.56
N SER A 146 16.44 -11.16 -13.20
CA SER A 146 16.33 -11.28 -14.64
C SER A 146 15.12 -12.13 -15.03
N ALA A 147 14.72 -12.11 -16.31
CA ALA A 147 13.59 -12.91 -16.81
C ALA A 147 13.81 -14.43 -16.71
N ASP A 148 15.07 -14.87 -16.60
CA ASP A 148 15.48 -16.27 -16.45
C ASP A 148 15.82 -16.65 -14.99
N HIS A 149 15.77 -15.69 -14.06
CA HIS A 149 15.81 -15.88 -12.61
C HIS A 149 14.52 -15.34 -11.95
N PRO A 150 13.37 -16.01 -12.20
CA PRO A 150 12.07 -15.50 -11.78
C PRO A 150 11.68 -15.93 -10.37
N ILE A 151 12.50 -16.68 -9.63
CA ILE A 151 12.14 -17.14 -8.28
C ILE A 151 13.32 -16.96 -7.34
N THR A 152 13.07 -16.38 -6.18
CA THR A 152 14.00 -16.33 -5.05
C THR A 152 13.21 -16.40 -3.75
N VAL A 153 13.73 -17.14 -2.77
CA VAL A 153 13.18 -17.22 -1.41
C VAL A 153 14.33 -16.97 -0.43
N VAL A 154 14.13 -16.10 0.54
CA VAL A 154 15.05 -15.86 1.66
C VAL A 154 14.29 -16.18 2.93
N ILE A 155 14.89 -16.97 3.81
CA ILE A 155 14.41 -17.26 5.15
C ILE A 155 15.56 -16.95 6.10
N ASP A 156 15.46 -15.88 6.86
CA ASP A 156 16.25 -15.71 8.08
C ASP A 156 15.42 -16.23 9.26
N LEU A 157 16.08 -16.67 10.32
CA LEU A 157 15.38 -17.14 11.51
C LEU A 157 15.55 -16.20 12.70
N LYS A 158 16.67 -15.46 12.79
CA LYS A 158 17.09 -14.70 13.98
C LYS A 158 18.21 -13.71 13.68
N GLY A 159 18.10 -12.45 14.08
CA GLY A 159 19.24 -11.55 14.17
C GLY A 159 18.84 -10.12 13.85
N ASP A 160 19.60 -9.14 14.35
CA ASP A 160 19.34 -7.75 13.96
C ASP A 160 20.04 -7.47 12.62
N ASP A 161 19.26 -7.57 11.55
CA ASP A 161 19.72 -7.70 10.19
C ASP A 161 19.62 -6.41 9.38
N ARG A 162 20.34 -6.41 8.26
CA ARG A 162 20.36 -5.28 7.33
C ARG A 162 20.05 -5.75 5.92
N TYR A 163 18.83 -5.50 5.50
CA TYR A 163 18.35 -5.71 4.13
C TYR A 163 18.49 -4.41 3.35
N LEU A 164 19.52 -4.33 2.52
CA LEU A 164 19.90 -3.09 1.83
C LEU A 164 19.93 -3.30 0.32
N GLN A 165 19.60 -2.28 -0.48
CA GLN A 165 19.85 -2.36 -1.93
C GLN A 165 21.35 -2.53 -2.24
N ASP A 166 22.19 -1.78 -1.52
CA ASP A 166 23.65 -1.83 -1.59
C ASP A 166 24.27 -1.25 -0.31
N ALA A 167 25.58 -1.45 -0.13
CA ALA A 167 26.29 -1.07 1.09
C ALA A 167 26.25 0.44 1.41
N THR A 168 25.99 1.30 0.41
CA THR A 168 25.92 2.75 0.65
C THR A 168 24.68 3.15 1.43
N MET A 169 23.64 2.31 1.39
CA MET A 169 22.39 2.52 2.11
C MET A 169 22.47 2.12 3.58
N ALA A 170 23.56 1.51 4.06
CA ALA A 170 23.69 1.18 5.49
C ALA A 170 23.68 2.43 6.39
N SER A 171 24.25 3.55 5.91
CA SER A 171 24.43 4.79 6.67
C SER A 171 23.72 6.00 6.07
N ARG A 172 22.98 5.83 4.98
CA ARG A 172 22.29 6.90 4.26
C ARG A 172 20.84 6.53 4.05
N GLY A 173 19.92 7.37 4.54
CA GLY A 173 18.50 7.23 4.31
C GLY A 173 18.12 7.43 2.84
N VAL A 174 16.92 7.01 2.49
CA VAL A 174 16.43 7.14 1.11
C VAL A 174 16.38 8.61 0.66
N ALA A 175 15.91 9.53 1.50
CA ALA A 175 15.85 10.97 1.21
C ALA A 175 17.23 11.59 0.90
N ASP A 176 18.27 11.10 1.56
CA ASP A 176 19.64 11.59 1.42
C ASP A 176 20.38 10.98 0.22
N THR A 177 19.77 10.00 -0.46
CA THR A 177 20.36 9.36 -1.64
C THR A 177 20.20 10.26 -2.87
N SER A 178 21.30 10.87 -3.30
CA SER A 178 21.33 11.92 -4.33
C SER A 178 20.87 11.50 -5.72
N ASP A 179 21.08 10.23 -6.09
CA ASP A 179 20.73 9.66 -7.39
C ASP A 179 19.45 8.82 -7.36
N ARG A 180 18.64 8.90 -6.28
CA ARG A 180 17.42 8.10 -6.10
C ARG A 180 16.44 8.14 -7.29
N LYS A 181 16.37 9.27 -7.99
CA LYS A 181 15.50 9.49 -9.16
C LYS A 181 15.98 8.79 -10.43
N THR A 182 17.29 8.62 -10.56
CA THR A 182 17.96 8.20 -11.80
C THR A 182 18.66 6.85 -11.66
N ARG A 183 18.78 6.33 -10.44
CA ARG A 183 19.30 4.99 -10.19
C ARG A 183 18.34 3.96 -10.78
N ARG A 184 18.91 3.02 -11.53
CA ARG A 184 18.15 1.91 -12.11
C ARG A 184 17.51 1.09 -11.00
N VAL A 185 16.26 0.71 -11.19
CA VAL A 185 15.56 -0.18 -10.27
C VAL A 185 16.25 -1.55 -10.25
N ALA A 186 16.48 -2.05 -9.04
CA ALA A 186 17.13 -3.32 -8.78
C ALA A 186 16.27 -4.09 -7.78
N PRO A 187 15.36 -4.97 -8.25
CA PRO A 187 14.46 -5.68 -7.35
C PRO A 187 15.23 -6.44 -6.27
N CYS A 188 14.81 -6.29 -5.01
CA CYS A 188 15.40 -6.86 -3.81
C CYS A 188 14.38 -6.85 -2.66
N ILE A 189 14.62 -7.56 -1.56
CA ILE A 189 13.76 -7.56 -0.37
C ILE A 189 12.29 -7.89 -0.70
N GLY A 190 12.02 -9.01 -1.35
CA GLY A 190 10.67 -9.36 -1.82
C GLY A 190 10.25 -8.70 -3.14
N GLY A 191 11.14 -7.94 -3.80
CA GLY A 191 10.88 -7.29 -5.08
C GLY A 191 10.77 -8.27 -6.26
N ALA A 192 9.57 -8.38 -6.86
CA ALA A 192 9.27 -9.35 -7.91
C ALA A 192 8.95 -8.72 -9.28
N VAL A 193 9.64 -9.21 -10.32
CA VAL A 193 9.31 -8.92 -11.72
C VAL A 193 9.22 -10.23 -12.50
N PHE A 194 8.08 -10.48 -13.15
CA PHE A 194 7.79 -11.71 -13.91
C PHE A 194 7.91 -13.01 -13.11
N GLY A 195 7.69 -12.98 -11.81
CA GLY A 195 8.00 -14.11 -10.95
C GLY A 195 7.65 -13.91 -9.50
N TYR A 196 8.36 -14.61 -8.63
CA TYR A 196 8.11 -14.70 -7.20
C TYR A 196 9.36 -14.32 -6.41
N ALA A 197 9.24 -13.42 -5.46
CA ALA A 197 10.33 -13.04 -4.57
C ALA A 197 9.80 -12.93 -3.15
N PHE A 198 10.20 -13.86 -2.28
CA PHE A 198 9.71 -13.93 -0.91
C PHE A 198 10.88 -13.79 0.06
N VAL A 199 10.74 -12.89 1.02
CA VAL A 199 11.65 -12.73 2.16
C VAL A 199 10.84 -12.97 3.42
N LEU A 200 11.30 -13.90 4.24
CA LEU A 200 10.73 -14.21 5.53
C LEU A 200 11.84 -13.98 6.55
N ASP A 201 11.75 -12.86 7.26
CA ASP A 201 12.48 -12.66 8.51
C ASP A 201 11.56 -13.07 9.65
N MET A 202 12.13 -13.59 10.73
CA MET A 202 11.33 -14.25 11.76
C MET A 202 11.54 -13.69 13.16
N GLU A 203 12.67 -13.04 13.44
CA GLU A 203 13.00 -12.44 14.74
C GLU A 203 14.19 -11.47 14.57
N GLY A 204 14.09 -10.24 15.05
CA GLY A 204 15.23 -9.32 15.10
C GLY A 204 14.81 -7.87 14.92
N ASN A 205 15.64 -6.92 15.37
CA ASN A 205 15.37 -5.50 15.08
C ASN A 205 16.10 -5.07 13.80
N ASP A 206 15.36 -4.95 12.72
CA ASP A 206 15.86 -4.96 11.36
C ASP A 206 15.82 -3.61 10.66
N LEU A 207 16.68 -3.51 9.64
CA LEU A 207 16.68 -2.41 8.71
C LEU A 207 16.45 -2.89 7.28
N TYR A 208 15.29 -2.54 6.74
CA TYR A 208 14.93 -2.73 5.35
C TYR A 208 15.04 -1.41 4.57
N ARG A 209 16.08 -1.23 3.76
CA ARG A 209 16.30 0.03 3.02
C ARG A 209 16.67 -0.19 1.55
N SER A 210 15.82 0.29 0.64
CA SER A 210 16.05 0.23 -0.80
C SER A 210 15.38 1.39 -1.53
N LEU A 211 15.60 1.57 -2.84
CA LEU A 211 14.90 2.63 -3.58
C LEU A 211 13.56 2.16 -4.12
N GLY A 212 13.51 1.05 -4.86
CA GLY A 212 12.21 0.62 -5.39
C GLY A 212 12.17 -0.77 -5.99
N LEU A 213 10.94 -1.24 -6.24
CA LEU A 213 10.59 -2.65 -6.39
C LEU A 213 11.21 -3.48 -5.26
N THR A 214 10.76 -3.19 -4.05
CA THR A 214 11.33 -3.72 -2.82
C THR A 214 10.28 -3.93 -1.74
N GLN A 215 10.67 -4.45 -0.58
CA GLN A 215 9.80 -4.67 0.59
C GLN A 215 8.45 -5.29 0.18
N GLY A 216 8.53 -6.42 -0.51
CA GLY A 216 7.36 -7.17 -1.00
C GLY A 216 6.67 -6.63 -2.25
N ALA A 217 7.22 -5.63 -2.95
CA ALA A 217 6.58 -5.07 -4.13
C ALA A 217 6.64 -5.94 -5.39
N ALA A 218 5.68 -5.78 -6.31
CA ALA A 218 5.64 -6.57 -7.54
C ALA A 218 5.17 -5.83 -8.81
N TYR A 219 5.85 -6.11 -9.92
CA TYR A 219 5.38 -5.84 -11.29
C TYR A 219 5.22 -7.14 -12.06
N PHE A 220 4.00 -7.46 -12.49
CA PHE A 220 3.73 -8.74 -13.17
C PHE A 220 4.31 -9.94 -12.38
N GLY A 221 4.13 -9.93 -11.06
CA GLY A 221 4.77 -10.87 -10.15
C GLY A 221 3.98 -11.04 -8.85
N ALA A 222 4.54 -11.85 -7.94
CA ALA A 222 4.14 -11.88 -6.55
C ALA A 222 5.36 -11.62 -5.67
N GLY A 223 5.35 -10.49 -4.96
CA GLY A 223 6.38 -10.10 -4.01
C GLY A 223 5.86 -10.24 -2.59
N ALA A 224 6.72 -10.63 -1.66
CA ALA A 224 6.38 -10.63 -0.25
C ALA A 224 7.59 -10.37 0.65
N LEU A 225 7.37 -9.58 1.69
CA LEU A 225 8.20 -9.48 2.87
C LEU A 225 7.32 -9.84 4.06
N ILE A 226 7.69 -10.88 4.82
CA ILE A 226 7.04 -11.27 6.06
C ILE A 226 8.08 -11.07 7.15
N ASP A 227 7.83 -10.15 8.07
CA ASP A 227 8.57 -10.02 9.31
C ASP A 227 7.84 -10.78 10.43
N GLY A 228 8.60 -11.31 11.38
CA GLY A 228 8.10 -12.13 12.45
C GLY A 228 7.95 -11.41 13.79
N ALA A 229 8.86 -10.48 14.09
CA ALA A 229 8.94 -9.74 15.35
C ALA A 229 10.18 -8.84 15.38
N GLY A 230 10.03 -7.64 15.93
CA GLY A 230 11.14 -6.75 16.28
C GLY A 230 10.76 -5.30 16.09
N ASP A 231 11.59 -4.37 16.55
CA ASP A 231 11.36 -2.94 16.28
C ASP A 231 12.11 -2.54 14.98
N ASP A 232 11.38 -2.48 13.87
CA ASP A 232 11.94 -2.45 12.53
C ASP A 232 11.82 -1.10 11.83
N ARG A 233 12.61 -1.00 10.75
CA ARG A 233 12.66 0.19 9.91
C ARG A 233 12.56 -0.16 8.45
N TYR A 234 11.46 0.27 7.85
CA TYR A 234 11.15 0.10 6.43
C TYR A 234 11.31 1.43 5.69
N GLU A 235 12.30 1.51 4.81
CA GLU A 235 12.57 2.71 4.02
C GLU A 235 12.63 2.38 2.53
N CYS A 236 11.72 2.98 1.75
CA CYS A 236 11.76 2.92 0.29
C CYS A 236 11.63 4.30 -0.36
N TYR A 237 12.03 4.43 -1.63
CA TYR A 237 11.72 5.64 -2.40
C TYR A 237 10.33 5.49 -3.03
N LEU A 238 10.13 4.42 -3.79
CA LEU A 238 8.86 4.14 -4.46
C LEU A 238 8.67 2.66 -4.78
N ASN A 239 7.43 2.23 -4.95
CA ASN A 239 7.11 0.82 -5.26
C ASN A 239 7.78 -0.11 -4.24
N GLY A 240 7.49 0.15 -2.96
CA GLY A 240 7.90 -0.65 -1.82
C GLY A 240 6.72 -1.02 -0.93
N GLN A 241 6.99 -1.69 0.19
CA GLN A 241 6.06 -1.88 1.31
C GLN A 241 4.70 -2.43 0.87
N GLY A 242 4.73 -3.59 0.23
CA GLY A 242 3.51 -4.27 -0.21
C GLY A 242 2.79 -3.63 -1.39
N SER A 243 3.51 -3.01 -2.33
CA SER A 243 2.91 -2.38 -3.52
C SER A 243 2.84 -3.30 -4.73
N ALA A 244 1.87 -3.11 -5.63
CA ALA A 244 1.84 -3.87 -6.88
C ALA A 244 1.19 -3.17 -8.08
N ASP A 245 1.72 -3.47 -9.27
CA ASP A 245 1.05 -3.29 -10.57
C ASP A 245 1.04 -4.64 -11.30
N TRP A 246 -0.12 -5.03 -11.86
CA TRP A 246 -0.30 -6.31 -12.54
C TRP A 246 0.16 -7.54 -11.73
N GLY A 247 0.08 -7.47 -10.40
CA GLY A 247 0.69 -8.44 -9.51
C GLY A 247 0.09 -8.42 -8.10
N ILE A 248 0.75 -9.14 -7.20
CA ILE A 248 0.47 -9.16 -5.76
C ILE A 248 1.72 -8.66 -5.04
N GLY A 249 1.58 -7.68 -4.16
CA GLY A 249 2.66 -7.21 -3.30
C GLY A 249 2.21 -7.24 -1.85
N LEU A 250 3.00 -7.87 -0.98
CA LEU A 250 2.66 -8.08 0.42
C LEU A 250 3.82 -7.61 1.32
N LEU A 251 3.52 -6.76 2.29
CA LEU A 251 4.33 -6.61 3.48
C LEU A 251 3.46 -7.05 4.67
N VAL A 252 3.95 -7.99 5.46
CA VAL A 252 3.29 -8.41 6.69
C VAL A 252 4.30 -8.27 7.81
N ASP A 253 4.07 -7.32 8.71
CA ASP A 253 4.71 -7.26 10.02
C ASP A 253 3.80 -7.93 11.05
N ARG A 254 4.38 -8.59 12.04
CA ARG A 254 3.63 -9.37 13.02
C ARG A 254 3.68 -8.79 14.43
N ALA A 255 4.69 -7.98 14.76
CA ALA A 255 4.85 -7.38 16.07
C ALA A 255 6.07 -6.46 16.09
N GLY A 256 5.93 -5.27 16.69
CA GLY A 256 7.06 -4.35 16.81
C GLY A 256 6.58 -2.94 17.08
N ASP A 257 7.45 -2.04 17.56
CA ASP A 257 7.18 -0.60 17.38
C ASP A 257 7.93 -0.14 16.11
N ASP A 258 7.22 -0.08 14.99
CA ASP A 258 7.76 -0.03 13.65
C ASP A 258 7.72 1.34 12.99
N ARG A 259 8.61 1.51 12.01
CA ARG A 259 8.67 2.74 11.22
C ARG A 259 8.70 2.47 9.72
N TYR A 260 7.64 2.94 9.06
CA TYR A 260 7.47 2.90 7.62
C TYR A 260 7.69 4.27 6.99
N TYR A 261 8.62 4.34 6.04
CA TYR A 261 8.94 5.56 5.31
C TYR A 261 9.02 5.31 3.81
N CYS A 262 8.28 6.11 3.04
CA CYS A 262 8.29 6.09 1.59
C CYS A 262 8.21 7.51 0.99
N PHE A 263 8.44 7.67 -0.32
CA PHE A 263 8.02 8.90 -1.01
C PHE A 263 6.70 8.70 -1.75
N SER A 264 6.56 7.61 -2.52
CA SER A 264 5.37 7.40 -3.32
C SER A 264 5.07 5.93 -3.64
N MET A 265 3.83 5.58 -3.93
CA MET A 265 3.44 4.23 -4.43
C MET A 265 3.93 3.10 -3.52
N ALA A 266 3.61 3.17 -2.23
CA ALA A 266 4.06 2.20 -1.22
C ALA A 266 3.02 2.09 -0.09
N GLN A 267 3.31 1.33 0.97
CA GLN A 267 2.45 1.15 2.14
C GLN A 267 1.07 0.62 1.72
N GLY A 268 1.06 -0.56 1.08
CA GLY A 268 -0.17 -1.17 0.60
C GLY A 268 -0.74 -0.54 -0.67
N TYR A 269 0.10 0.00 -1.55
CA TYR A 269 -0.36 0.63 -2.81
C TYR A 269 -0.80 -0.40 -3.87
N GLY A 270 -2.00 -0.23 -4.43
CA GLY A 270 -2.55 -1.03 -5.51
C GLY A 270 -2.66 -0.26 -6.83
N GLY A 271 -1.66 -0.40 -7.68
CA GLY A 271 -1.64 0.12 -9.05
C GLY A 271 -2.51 -0.69 -10.01
N THR A 272 -2.40 -0.46 -11.32
CA THR A 272 -3.32 -1.05 -12.31
C THR A 272 -3.35 -2.58 -12.23
N LYS A 273 -4.54 -3.16 -11.95
CA LYS A 273 -4.75 -4.60 -11.69
C LYS A 273 -3.82 -5.20 -10.62
N GLY A 274 -3.17 -4.37 -9.82
CA GLY A 274 -2.39 -4.79 -8.68
C GLY A 274 -3.25 -5.02 -7.46
N TYR A 275 -2.79 -5.92 -6.60
CA TYR A 275 -3.24 -6.02 -5.22
C TYR A 275 -2.03 -5.73 -4.33
N GLY A 276 -2.07 -4.62 -3.61
CA GLY A 276 -1.05 -4.25 -2.63
C GLY A 276 -1.62 -4.35 -1.22
N LEU A 277 -0.88 -4.97 -0.31
CA LEU A 277 -1.21 -5.10 1.10
C LEU A 277 0.00 -4.77 1.96
N LEU A 278 -0.17 -3.83 2.87
CA LEU A 278 0.60 -3.75 4.11
C LEU A 278 -0.32 -4.21 5.23
N LEU A 279 0.10 -5.23 5.98
CA LEU A 279 -0.56 -5.67 7.20
C LEU A 279 0.45 -5.54 8.33
N ASP A 280 0.21 -4.62 9.24
CA ASP A 280 0.83 -4.61 10.55
C ASP A 280 -0.15 -5.24 11.54
N VAL A 281 0.34 -6.12 12.40
CA VAL A 281 -0.52 -6.87 13.33
C VAL A 281 -0.57 -6.22 14.69
N GLY A 282 0.43 -5.43 15.07
CA GLY A 282 0.35 -4.64 16.28
C GLY A 282 1.68 -4.08 16.72
N GLY A 283 1.60 -2.93 17.37
CA GLY A 283 2.76 -2.10 17.60
C GLY A 283 2.39 -0.74 18.14
N SER A 284 3.18 0.26 17.82
CA SER A 284 2.80 1.67 17.99
C SER A 284 3.64 2.40 16.96
N ASP A 285 3.08 2.48 15.77
CA ASP A 285 3.82 2.52 14.54
C ASP A 285 3.75 3.90 13.90
N THR A 286 4.68 4.13 12.98
CA THR A 286 4.78 5.41 12.29
C THR A 286 4.86 5.20 10.79
N TYR A 287 3.81 5.65 10.09
CA TYR A 287 3.65 5.61 8.65
C TYR A 287 3.88 7.00 8.04
N ILE A 288 4.96 7.15 7.28
CA ILE A 288 5.36 8.42 6.67
C ILE A 288 5.45 8.26 5.15
N ALA A 289 4.64 9.03 4.43
CA ALA A 289 4.88 9.38 3.04
C ALA A 289 5.49 10.78 2.95
N GLU A 290 6.74 10.88 2.52
CA GLU A 290 7.57 12.08 2.53
C GLU A 290 6.91 13.28 1.82
N ASP A 291 6.86 14.42 2.51
CA ASP A 291 6.20 15.64 2.02
C ASP A 291 7.01 16.93 2.24
N HIS A 292 8.27 16.81 2.67
CA HIS A 292 9.23 17.92 2.81
C HIS A 292 10.23 17.94 1.67
N VAL A 293 10.73 16.76 1.25
CA VAL A 293 11.56 16.62 0.05
C VAL A 293 10.68 16.42 -1.17
N LEU A 294 10.40 17.51 -1.88
CA LEU A 294 9.39 17.56 -2.95
C LEU A 294 9.89 17.00 -4.29
N ASP A 295 9.96 15.68 -4.39
CA ASP A 295 10.38 14.98 -5.60
C ASP A 295 9.24 14.66 -6.57
N PHE A 296 8.01 14.60 -6.07
CA PHE A 296 6.78 14.28 -6.79
C PHE A 296 5.72 15.39 -6.61
N PRO A 297 6.03 16.66 -6.92
CA PRO A 297 5.12 17.77 -6.63
C PRO A 297 3.74 17.55 -7.25
N SER A 298 2.70 17.70 -6.44
CA SER A 298 1.33 17.43 -6.82
C SER A 298 0.77 18.48 -7.78
N PRO A 299 0.02 18.08 -8.83
CA PRO A 299 -0.73 19.02 -9.66
C PRO A 299 -1.81 19.80 -8.89
N GLN A 300 -2.27 19.29 -7.74
CA GLN A 300 -3.22 19.99 -6.87
C GLN A 300 -2.53 21.13 -6.10
N THR A 301 -1.29 20.91 -5.68
CA THR A 301 -0.45 21.89 -4.98
C THR A 301 1.02 21.48 -5.11
N ASP A 302 1.82 22.33 -5.74
CA ASP A 302 3.24 22.05 -6.02
C ASP A 302 4.14 22.10 -4.77
N LYS A 303 3.55 22.39 -3.60
CA LYS A 303 4.21 22.44 -2.29
C LYS A 303 4.19 21.10 -1.55
N HIS A 304 3.52 20.09 -2.10
CA HIS A 304 3.33 18.79 -1.47
C HIS A 304 3.51 17.68 -2.51
N ASN A 305 3.96 16.51 -2.09
CA ASN A 305 4.16 15.35 -2.94
C ASN A 305 2.84 14.62 -3.24
N VAL A 306 2.78 13.96 -4.40
CA VAL A 306 1.85 12.86 -4.66
C VAL A 306 2.36 11.62 -3.94
N SER A 307 1.70 11.26 -2.84
CA SER A 307 2.06 10.12 -2.01
C SER A 307 1.60 8.81 -2.64
N MET A 308 0.33 8.65 -3.00
CA MET A 308 -0.23 7.34 -3.40
C MET A 308 0.23 6.22 -2.45
N ALA A 309 0.04 6.44 -1.16
CA ALA A 309 0.50 5.54 -0.11
C ALA A 309 -0.57 5.32 0.96
N GLN A 310 -0.31 4.41 1.90
CA GLN A 310 -1.19 4.09 3.03
C GLN A 310 -2.54 3.59 2.53
N GLY A 311 -2.51 2.44 1.83
CA GLY A 311 -3.70 1.79 1.30
C GLY A 311 -4.28 2.47 0.06
N ALA A 312 -3.47 3.10 -0.79
CA ALA A 312 -3.96 3.82 -1.97
C ALA A 312 -4.23 2.90 -3.17
N GLY A 313 -5.40 3.05 -3.81
CA GLY A 313 -5.74 2.39 -5.07
C GLY A 313 -5.66 3.33 -6.27
N TYR A 314 -4.95 2.95 -7.33
CA TYR A 314 -4.67 3.83 -8.47
C TYR A 314 -4.82 3.15 -9.84
N GLY A 315 -5.57 3.79 -10.72
CA GLY A 315 -5.62 3.46 -12.15
C GLY A 315 -4.97 4.52 -13.04
N ARG A 316 -4.51 4.07 -14.21
CA ARG A 316 -3.97 4.96 -15.24
C ARG A 316 -5.10 5.77 -15.87
N ARG A 317 -5.16 7.05 -15.54
CA ARG A 317 -6.04 8.02 -16.19
C ARG A 317 -5.40 8.60 -17.45
N ALA A 318 -5.95 8.29 -18.61
CA ALA A 318 -5.40 8.76 -19.88
C ALA A 318 -6.47 9.18 -20.90
N ASP A 319 -7.71 9.42 -20.45
CA ASP A 319 -8.81 9.93 -21.27
C ASP A 319 -8.48 11.29 -21.92
N TYR A 320 -7.65 12.10 -21.27
CA TYR A 320 -7.20 13.41 -21.76
C TYR A 320 -5.81 13.42 -22.40
N THR A 321 -5.13 12.26 -22.49
CA THR A 321 -3.80 12.14 -23.10
C THR A 321 -3.82 11.27 -24.35
N ASP A 322 -3.69 9.94 -24.20
CA ASP A 322 -3.55 9.00 -25.32
C ASP A 322 -4.74 8.01 -25.46
N GLY A 323 -5.77 8.18 -24.62
CA GLY A 323 -6.99 7.38 -24.63
C GLY A 323 -6.86 5.99 -24.01
N HIS A 324 -5.67 5.55 -23.57
CA HIS A 324 -5.44 4.19 -23.06
C HIS A 324 -5.58 4.12 -21.54
N SER A 325 -6.76 4.50 -21.03
CA SER A 325 -7.05 4.42 -19.60
C SER A 325 -7.12 2.97 -19.12
N LEU A 326 -6.63 2.71 -17.91
CA LEU A 326 -6.70 1.39 -17.26
C LEU A 326 -7.30 1.52 -15.87
N ALA A 327 -8.23 0.63 -15.54
CA ALA A 327 -8.82 0.60 -14.21
C ALA A 327 -7.75 0.27 -13.15
N GLY A 328 -7.87 0.91 -11.99
CA GLY A 328 -6.94 0.74 -10.88
C GLY A 328 -6.95 -0.64 -10.24
N GLY A 329 -6.08 -0.78 -9.25
CA GLY A 329 -6.00 -1.95 -8.38
C GLY A 329 -6.68 -1.74 -7.05
N ILE A 330 -6.32 -2.61 -6.13
CA ILE A 330 -6.77 -2.59 -4.73
C ILE A 330 -5.53 -2.36 -3.88
N GLY A 331 -5.50 -1.24 -3.17
CA GLY A 331 -4.51 -0.94 -2.16
C GLY A 331 -5.12 -1.06 -0.76
N VAL A 332 -4.40 -1.71 0.15
CA VAL A 332 -4.85 -1.98 1.52
C VAL A 332 -3.70 -1.75 2.49
N LEU A 333 -3.93 -0.90 3.49
CA LEU A 333 -3.16 -0.87 4.73
C LEU A 333 -4.09 -1.35 5.84
N VAL A 334 -3.64 -2.33 6.61
CA VAL A 334 -4.30 -2.77 7.85
C VAL A 334 -3.30 -2.62 8.98
N ASP A 335 -3.69 -1.92 10.03
CA ASP A 335 -3.03 -1.93 11.33
C ASP A 335 -3.94 -2.64 12.35
N GLY A 336 -3.34 -3.40 13.25
CA GLY A 336 -4.04 -4.28 14.17
C GLY A 336 -4.13 -3.77 15.60
N ALA A 337 -3.24 -2.88 16.03
CA ALA A 337 -3.22 -2.30 17.38
C ALA A 337 -2.07 -1.32 17.54
N GLY A 338 -2.27 -0.24 18.29
CA GLY A 338 -1.17 0.59 18.71
C GLY A 338 -1.56 1.98 19.19
N ASN A 339 -0.66 2.94 19.01
CA ASN A 339 -1.00 4.37 19.00
C ASN A 339 -0.23 4.94 17.83
N ASP A 340 -0.90 4.98 16.71
CA ASP A 340 -0.30 5.02 15.39
C ASP A 340 -0.30 6.42 14.81
N ARG A 341 0.72 6.67 14.00
CA ARG A 341 0.87 7.95 13.33
C ARG A 341 0.97 7.79 11.83
N TYR A 342 -0.04 8.33 11.15
CA TYR A 342 -0.11 8.40 9.69
C TYR A 342 0.15 9.81 9.20
N SER A 343 1.14 9.99 8.34
CA SER A 343 1.39 11.28 7.67
C SER A 343 1.61 11.12 6.16
N CYS A 344 0.92 11.94 5.37
CA CYS A 344 1.13 11.99 3.92
C CYS A 344 0.85 13.37 3.32
N GLY A 345 1.29 13.57 2.08
CA GLY A 345 1.01 14.75 1.28
C GLY A 345 -0.36 14.65 0.62
N VAL A 346 -0.35 14.49 -0.70
CA VAL A 346 -1.56 14.41 -1.55
C VAL A 346 -1.78 12.98 -2.01
N PHE A 347 -3.02 12.49 -1.93
CA PHE A 347 -3.41 11.10 -2.22
C PHE A 347 -2.78 10.10 -1.24
N GLY A 348 -3.41 9.88 -0.08
CA GLY A 348 -3.03 8.80 0.83
C GLY A 348 -4.15 8.46 1.81
N GLN A 349 -3.89 7.56 2.76
CA GLN A 349 -4.83 7.19 3.83
C GLN A 349 -6.15 6.65 3.27
N GLY A 350 -6.09 5.48 2.63
CA GLY A 350 -7.26 4.80 2.07
C GLY A 350 -7.84 5.44 0.81
N VAL A 351 -7.03 6.17 0.05
CA VAL A 351 -7.51 6.95 -1.11
C VAL A 351 -7.76 6.08 -2.36
N GLY A 352 -8.84 6.39 -3.08
CA GLY A 352 -9.10 5.83 -4.41
C GLY A 352 -8.88 6.83 -5.55
N TYR A 353 -8.18 6.43 -6.62
CA TYR A 353 -8.03 7.21 -7.85
C TYR A 353 -8.25 6.37 -9.11
N TRP A 354 -9.11 6.84 -10.01
CA TRP A 354 -9.36 6.25 -11.34
C TRP A 354 -9.69 4.74 -11.33
N TYR A 355 -10.92 4.39 -10.93
CA TYR A 355 -11.37 3.00 -10.75
C TYR A 355 -10.53 2.17 -9.76
N GLY A 356 -9.64 2.79 -8.98
CA GLY A 356 -8.93 2.15 -7.89
C GLY A 356 -9.80 2.03 -6.63
N LEU A 357 -9.51 1.02 -5.81
CA LEU A 357 -10.02 0.86 -4.45
C LEU A 357 -8.87 1.06 -3.48
N GLY A 358 -8.98 2.06 -2.61
CA GLY A 358 -8.07 2.26 -1.49
C GLY A 358 -8.77 1.97 -0.16
N ILE A 359 -8.05 1.33 0.76
CA ILE A 359 -8.51 0.98 2.10
C ILE A 359 -7.37 1.23 3.09
N LEU A 360 -7.64 2.03 4.12
CA LEU A 360 -6.89 2.04 5.37
C LEU A 360 -7.84 1.57 6.46
N SER A 361 -7.45 0.56 7.24
CA SER A 361 -8.21 0.01 8.35
C SER A 361 -7.29 -0.05 9.57
N ASP A 362 -7.66 0.65 10.63
CA ASP A 362 -7.00 0.62 11.94
C ASP A 362 -7.99 0.05 12.98
N ALA A 363 -7.49 -0.67 13.97
CA ALA A 363 -8.29 -1.51 14.84
C ALA A 363 -8.34 -1.05 16.31
N GLU A 364 -7.22 -0.61 16.89
CA GLU A 364 -7.16 -0.21 18.29
C GLU A 364 -6.09 0.86 18.47
N GLY A 365 -6.41 2.00 19.08
CA GLY A 365 -5.33 2.92 19.44
C GLY A 365 -5.76 4.28 19.94
N ASN A 366 -4.91 5.28 19.75
CA ASN A 366 -5.27 6.70 19.87
C ASN A 366 -4.44 7.40 18.80
N ASP A 367 -5.01 7.45 17.62
CA ASP A 367 -4.26 7.51 16.39
C ASP A 367 -4.29 8.90 15.80
N THR A 368 -3.27 9.22 15.02
CA THR A 368 -3.14 10.54 14.41
C THR A 368 -2.98 10.43 12.90
N TYR A 369 -3.98 10.96 12.20
CA TYR A 369 -4.04 11.03 10.76
C TYR A 369 -3.76 12.45 10.28
N GLU A 370 -2.59 12.69 9.71
CA GLU A 370 -2.18 13.98 9.14
C GLU A 370 -2.06 13.90 7.60
N GLY A 371 -2.88 14.66 6.90
CA GLY A 371 -2.88 14.69 5.43
C GLY A 371 -3.07 16.08 4.84
N ILE A 372 -2.80 16.25 3.55
CA ILE A 372 -2.92 17.55 2.88
C ILE A 372 -4.20 17.65 2.04
N TRP A 373 -4.33 16.81 1.00
CA TRP A 373 -5.43 16.88 0.03
C TRP A 373 -5.69 15.47 -0.56
N TYR A 374 -6.94 15.05 -0.69
CA TYR A 374 -7.33 13.71 -1.16
C TYR A 374 -6.81 12.65 -0.20
N VAL A 375 -7.28 12.72 1.04
CA VAL A 375 -6.82 11.90 2.16
C VAL A 375 -7.99 11.40 3.01
N GLN A 376 -7.74 10.42 3.88
CA GLN A 376 -8.68 9.95 4.90
C GLN A 376 -9.97 9.42 4.27
N GLY A 377 -9.86 8.37 3.46
CA GLY A 377 -10.99 7.74 2.78
C GLY A 377 -11.59 8.57 1.63
N ALA A 378 -10.87 9.59 1.14
CA ALA A 378 -11.31 10.36 -0.01
C ALA A 378 -11.13 9.59 -1.34
N SER A 379 -11.82 10.02 -2.40
CA SER A 379 -11.65 9.40 -3.72
C SER A 379 -11.96 10.30 -4.90
N ALA A 380 -11.41 9.94 -6.07
CA ALA A 380 -11.59 10.68 -7.32
C ALA A 380 -11.69 9.77 -8.56
N HIS A 381 -12.54 10.18 -9.50
CA HIS A 381 -12.72 9.58 -10.81
C HIS A 381 -13.14 8.09 -10.81
N PHE A 382 -14.40 7.80 -10.49
CA PHE A 382 -14.97 6.44 -10.45
C PHE A 382 -14.32 5.48 -9.45
N ALA A 383 -13.57 6.01 -8.49
CA ALA A 383 -12.83 5.22 -7.52
C ALA A 383 -13.62 5.00 -6.22
N VAL A 384 -13.05 4.21 -5.32
CA VAL A 384 -13.55 4.03 -3.97
C VAL A 384 -12.39 4.25 -3.00
N GLY A 385 -12.60 5.10 -2.00
CA GLY A 385 -11.67 5.31 -0.90
C GLY A 385 -12.38 5.03 0.42
N ILE A 386 -11.70 4.31 1.31
CA ILE A 386 -12.21 3.89 2.61
C ILE A 386 -11.12 4.13 3.64
N LEU A 387 -11.45 4.88 4.69
CA LEU A 387 -10.74 4.83 5.96
C LEU A 387 -11.71 4.28 7.00
N GLU A 388 -11.28 3.25 7.71
CA GLU A 388 -11.97 2.67 8.84
C GLU A 388 -11.02 2.76 10.04
N ASP A 389 -11.50 3.34 11.12
CA ASP A 389 -10.91 3.24 12.45
C ASP A 389 -11.96 2.62 13.36
N VAL A 390 -11.56 1.69 14.22
CA VAL A 390 -12.49 0.89 15.02
C VAL A 390 -12.60 1.41 16.45
N SER A 391 -11.51 1.93 17.04
CA SER A 391 -11.56 2.49 18.40
C SER A 391 -10.32 3.29 18.78
N GLY A 392 -10.52 4.41 19.47
CA GLY A 392 -9.45 5.21 20.04
C GLY A 392 -9.86 6.65 20.30
N ASP A 393 -9.14 7.41 21.13
CA ASP A 393 -9.31 8.88 21.16
C ASP A 393 -8.44 9.49 20.04
N ASP A 394 -9.00 9.63 18.84
CA ASP A 394 -8.27 9.86 17.61
C ASP A 394 -8.25 11.31 17.14
N ARG A 395 -7.33 11.56 16.20
CA ARG A 395 -7.10 12.88 15.64
C ARG A 395 -6.94 12.87 14.14
N TYR A 396 -7.92 13.44 13.47
CA TYR A 396 -7.95 13.59 12.01
C TYR A 396 -7.67 15.03 11.59
N VAL A 397 -6.56 15.25 10.86
CA VAL A 397 -6.16 16.58 10.38
C VAL A 397 -5.94 16.56 8.88
N ALA A 398 -6.75 17.34 8.15
CA ALA A 398 -6.49 17.67 6.76
C ALA A 398 -6.43 19.19 6.56
N THR A 399 -5.46 19.67 5.78
CA THR A 399 -5.18 21.12 5.67
C THR A 399 -5.70 21.78 4.39
N MET A 400 -6.02 20.99 3.36
CA MET A 400 -6.57 21.44 2.07
C MET A 400 -7.77 20.59 1.63
N ASN A 401 -8.27 20.74 0.41
CA ASN A 401 -9.57 20.18 -0.01
C ASN A 401 -9.67 18.63 0.04
N MET A 402 -10.89 18.08 -0.07
CA MET A 402 -11.17 16.66 -0.34
C MET A 402 -10.54 15.71 0.70
N ALA A 403 -11.17 15.60 1.88
CA ALA A 403 -10.71 14.74 2.96
C ALA A 403 -11.88 14.01 3.65
N GLN A 404 -11.60 13.10 4.57
CA GLN A 404 -12.58 12.56 5.54
C GLN A 404 -13.87 12.06 4.89
N GLY A 405 -13.72 11.02 4.06
CA GLY A 405 -14.83 10.38 3.37
C GLY A 405 -15.43 11.21 2.23
N ALA A 406 -14.70 12.18 1.67
CA ALA A 406 -15.19 12.97 0.53
C ALA A 406 -15.08 12.23 -0.82
N GLY A 407 -16.16 12.19 -1.58
CA GLY A 407 -16.20 11.56 -2.91
C GLY A 407 -16.21 12.59 -4.05
N HIS A 408 -15.32 12.43 -5.04
CA HIS A 408 -15.25 13.29 -6.23
C HIS A 408 -15.46 12.51 -7.54
N ASP A 409 -16.22 13.10 -8.47
CA ASP A 409 -16.31 12.63 -9.86
C ASP A 409 -16.75 11.16 -9.98
N PHE A 410 -18.01 10.90 -9.61
CA PHE A 410 -18.63 9.57 -9.61
C PHE A 410 -17.92 8.53 -8.72
N SER A 411 -17.13 8.98 -7.75
CA SER A 411 -16.44 8.12 -6.79
C SER A 411 -17.19 8.05 -5.47
N LEU A 412 -16.88 7.04 -4.67
CA LEU A 412 -17.32 6.90 -3.28
C LEU A 412 -16.16 7.21 -2.35
N GLY A 413 -16.29 8.22 -1.50
CA GLY A 413 -15.43 8.40 -0.34
C GLY A 413 -16.18 7.95 0.90
N TRP A 414 -15.50 7.23 1.78
CA TRP A 414 -16.08 6.71 3.01
C TRP A 414 -15.07 6.79 4.15
N LEU A 415 -15.42 7.50 5.22
CA LEU A 415 -14.75 7.38 6.52
C LEU A 415 -15.74 6.77 7.52
N VAL A 416 -15.31 5.72 8.20
CA VAL A 416 -15.98 5.10 9.33
C VAL A 416 -15.07 5.21 10.54
N GLU A 417 -15.56 5.79 11.62
CA GLU A 417 -14.94 5.76 12.93
C GLU A 417 -15.90 4.96 13.84
N GLY A 418 -15.36 4.00 14.59
CA GLY A 418 -16.07 3.03 15.42
C GLY A 418 -16.24 3.42 16.90
N GLY A 419 -15.31 4.15 17.51
CA GLY A 419 -15.62 4.89 18.73
C GLY A 419 -14.44 5.56 19.42
N GLY A 420 -14.70 6.68 20.08
CA GLY A 420 -13.62 7.50 20.61
C GLY A 420 -14.07 8.74 21.35
N ASN A 421 -13.17 9.71 21.49
CA ASN A 421 -13.55 11.10 21.71
C ASN A 421 -12.66 11.93 20.78
N ASP A 422 -13.14 12.10 19.55
CA ASP A 422 -12.28 12.36 18.42
C ASP A 422 -12.23 13.83 18.05
N ILE A 423 -11.14 14.21 17.39
CA ILE A 423 -10.95 15.58 16.92
C ILE A 423 -10.76 15.60 15.41
N TYR A 424 -11.77 16.16 14.74
CA TYR A 424 -11.78 16.35 13.29
C TYR A 424 -11.44 17.79 12.92
N ARG A 425 -10.23 18.02 12.41
CA ARG A 425 -9.83 19.28 11.77
C ARG A 425 -10.05 19.19 10.28
N ALA A 426 -11.23 19.58 9.85
CA ALA A 426 -11.65 19.39 8.48
C ALA A 426 -11.56 20.68 7.63
N PRO A 427 -11.02 20.57 6.40
CA PRO A 427 -10.99 21.63 5.40
C PRO A 427 -12.29 21.64 4.57
N ASN A 428 -12.34 22.37 3.45
CA ASN A 428 -13.47 22.27 2.52
C ASN A 428 -13.53 20.88 1.85
N LEU A 429 -14.72 20.46 1.40
CA LEU A 429 -14.98 19.13 0.82
C LEU A 429 -14.50 18.02 1.76
N SER A 430 -15.14 17.92 2.92
CA SER A 430 -14.77 16.96 3.95
C SER A 430 -15.99 16.51 4.76
N LEU A 431 -15.80 15.58 5.69
CA LEU A 431 -16.84 15.03 6.56
C LEU A 431 -18.05 14.58 5.72
N GLY A 432 -17.77 13.68 4.78
CA GLY A 432 -18.78 13.11 3.88
C GLY A 432 -19.20 14.05 2.75
N GLY A 433 -18.33 14.97 2.34
CA GLY A 433 -18.61 15.92 1.26
C GLY A 433 -18.72 15.26 -0.12
N GLY A 434 -19.79 15.54 -0.87
CA GLY A 434 -19.97 15.07 -2.24
C GLY A 434 -19.53 16.11 -3.28
N ASN A 435 -18.72 15.73 -4.28
CA ASN A 435 -18.30 16.64 -5.35
C ASN A 435 -18.44 16.05 -6.75
N ALA A 436 -18.95 16.82 -7.70
CA ALA A 436 -19.03 16.45 -9.11
C ALA A 436 -19.65 15.06 -9.34
N ASN A 437 -20.80 14.76 -8.73
CA ASN A 437 -21.46 13.44 -8.74
C ASN A 437 -20.78 12.35 -7.91
N GLY A 438 -19.75 12.68 -7.15
CA GLY A 438 -19.25 11.82 -6.10
C GLY A 438 -20.25 11.69 -4.95
N ILE A 439 -20.09 10.60 -4.21
CA ILE A 439 -20.81 10.27 -3.00
C ILE A 439 -19.79 10.32 -1.87
N GLY A 440 -19.98 11.22 -0.92
CA GLY A 440 -19.22 11.25 0.32
C GLY A 440 -20.05 10.72 1.47
N ILE A 441 -19.44 9.87 2.30
CA ILE A 441 -20.02 9.33 3.53
C ILE A 441 -19.00 9.49 4.64
N PHE A 442 -19.41 10.14 5.72
CA PHE A 442 -18.71 10.17 6.99
C PHE A 442 -19.65 9.58 8.03
N TRP A 443 -19.15 8.64 8.81
CA TRP A 443 -19.86 8.05 9.92
C TRP A 443 -18.93 7.95 11.13
N ASP A 444 -19.28 8.67 12.18
CA ASP A 444 -18.76 8.51 13.52
C ASP A 444 -19.80 7.72 14.35
N ALA A 445 -19.37 6.61 14.93
CA ALA A 445 -20.25 5.66 15.57
C ALA A 445 -20.59 6.05 17.01
N SER A 446 -19.63 6.59 17.77
CA SER A 446 -19.80 6.97 19.17
C SER A 446 -18.64 7.79 19.72
N GLY A 447 -18.94 8.81 20.53
CA GLY A 447 -17.91 9.55 21.24
C GLY A 447 -18.38 10.92 21.68
N ASP A 448 -17.68 11.60 22.60
CA ASP A 448 -17.90 13.03 22.79
C ASP A 448 -16.98 13.81 21.81
N ASP A 449 -17.41 13.94 20.56
CA ASP A 449 -16.52 14.34 19.47
C ASP A 449 -16.42 15.85 19.24
N ARG A 450 -15.41 16.26 18.46
CA ARG A 450 -15.18 17.67 18.14
C ARG A 450 -14.90 17.91 16.67
N TYR A 451 -15.85 18.60 16.04
CA TYR A 451 -15.79 19.00 14.64
C TYR A 451 -15.27 20.44 14.48
N GLU A 452 -13.99 20.60 14.13
CA GLU A 452 -13.35 21.88 13.88
C GLU A 452 -13.39 22.26 12.38
N VAL A 453 -14.54 22.78 11.92
CA VAL A 453 -14.76 23.10 10.50
C VAL A 453 -15.21 24.55 10.24
N GLN A 454 -14.97 25.04 9.03
CA GLN A 454 -15.50 26.32 8.56
C GLN A 454 -16.74 26.14 7.68
N PRO A 455 -17.63 27.15 7.56
CA PRO A 455 -18.80 27.10 6.69
C PRO A 455 -18.42 26.90 5.21
N SER A 456 -18.49 25.66 4.74
CA SER A 456 -18.08 25.29 3.39
C SER A 456 -18.84 24.04 2.90
N ILE A 457 -18.24 23.18 2.08
CA ILE A 457 -18.85 21.91 1.65
C ILE A 457 -18.41 20.82 2.63
N THR A 458 -19.01 20.83 3.82
CA THR A 458 -18.70 19.93 4.95
C THR A 458 -19.97 19.40 5.59
N LEU A 459 -19.86 18.44 6.52
CA LEU A 459 -20.96 17.89 7.31
C LEU A 459 -22.08 17.32 6.42
N GLY A 460 -21.67 16.54 5.41
CA GLY A 460 -22.57 15.89 4.46
C GLY A 460 -23.11 16.82 3.36
N ARG A 461 -22.49 17.99 3.12
CA ARG A 461 -22.89 18.87 2.00
C ARG A 461 -22.34 18.38 0.66
N SER A 462 -23.03 18.70 -0.44
CA SER A 462 -22.57 18.37 -1.80
C SER A 462 -22.48 19.55 -2.76
N ASN A 463 -21.70 19.36 -3.84
CA ASN A 463 -21.50 20.32 -4.92
C ASN A 463 -21.23 19.61 -6.28
N ILE A 464 -22.15 19.69 -7.24
CA ILE A 464 -21.97 19.17 -8.61
C ILE A 464 -20.97 20.02 -9.42
N GLY A 465 -20.84 21.31 -9.12
CA GLY A 465 -19.99 22.23 -9.87
C GLY A 465 -20.68 22.84 -11.09
N ALA A 466 -20.07 22.73 -12.27
CA ALA A 466 -20.48 23.51 -13.45
C ALA A 466 -21.78 23.01 -14.10
N ARG A 467 -22.68 23.96 -14.42
CA ARG A 467 -23.96 23.76 -15.09
C ARG A 467 -23.84 23.41 -16.58
N GLY A 468 -24.93 22.86 -17.13
CA GLY A 468 -25.10 22.61 -18.56
C GLY A 468 -24.45 21.33 -19.07
N SER A 469 -24.06 20.42 -18.16
CA SER A 469 -23.47 19.13 -18.50
C SER A 469 -24.39 17.97 -18.12
N LEU A 470 -24.05 16.76 -18.58
CA LEU A 470 -24.79 15.54 -18.21
C LEU A 470 -24.76 15.24 -16.70
N ARG A 471 -23.84 15.87 -15.96
CA ARG A 471 -23.71 15.74 -14.50
C ARG A 471 -24.98 16.12 -13.75
N GLU A 472 -25.77 17.06 -14.27
CA GLU A 472 -27.04 17.48 -13.66
C GLU A 472 -28.10 16.36 -13.60
N ARG A 473 -27.88 15.26 -14.33
CA ARG A 473 -28.80 14.12 -14.39
C ARG A 473 -28.44 13.00 -13.41
N ALA A 474 -27.24 13.01 -12.86
CA ALA A 474 -26.75 12.01 -11.93
C ALA A 474 -26.72 12.54 -10.50
N LEU A 475 -26.83 11.63 -9.53
CA LEU A 475 -26.76 11.96 -8.11
C LEU A 475 -25.39 12.54 -7.75
N CYS A 476 -25.38 13.53 -6.87
CA CYS A 476 -24.25 13.97 -6.08
C CYS A 476 -24.73 14.02 -4.64
N LEU A 477 -24.07 13.32 -3.74
CA LEU A 477 -24.56 13.09 -2.40
C LEU A 477 -23.45 13.33 -1.39
N GLY A 478 -23.77 14.08 -0.34
CA GLY A 478 -22.99 14.05 0.89
C GLY A 478 -23.85 13.53 2.03
N VAL A 479 -23.24 12.75 2.91
CA VAL A 479 -23.87 12.18 4.11
C VAL A 479 -22.89 12.33 5.26
N PHE A 480 -23.38 12.91 6.36
CA PHE A 480 -22.70 12.94 7.65
C PHE A 480 -23.56 12.22 8.68
N CYS A 481 -22.98 11.27 9.37
CA CYS A 481 -23.63 10.58 10.47
C CYS A 481 -22.72 10.67 11.68
N ASP A 482 -23.29 11.14 12.78
CA ASP A 482 -22.77 10.96 14.12
C ASP A 482 -23.86 10.20 14.89
N THR A 483 -23.53 9.03 15.43
CA THR A 483 -24.52 8.13 16.03
C THR A 483 -24.35 7.89 17.53
N GLY A 484 -23.52 8.65 18.22
CA GLY A 484 -23.48 8.56 19.67
C GLY A 484 -22.59 9.58 20.35
N GLY A 485 -23.03 10.00 21.54
CA GLY A 485 -22.31 10.92 22.41
C GLY A 485 -22.59 12.40 22.14
N LYS A 486 -21.85 13.27 22.83
CA LYS A 486 -22.22 14.68 23.00
C LYS A 486 -21.19 15.63 22.40
N ASP A 487 -21.38 15.94 21.12
CA ASP A 487 -20.33 16.57 20.33
C ASP A 487 -20.31 18.11 20.40
N VAL A 488 -19.19 18.64 19.93
CA VAL A 488 -18.94 20.06 19.77
C VAL A 488 -18.88 20.42 18.28
N TYR A 489 -19.93 21.12 17.84
CA TYR A 489 -20.03 21.70 16.50
C TYR A 489 -19.59 23.18 16.48
N PRO A 490 -19.17 23.72 15.32
CA PRO A 490 -18.77 25.12 15.22
C PRO A 490 -19.97 26.09 15.24
N ASP A 491 -19.88 27.16 16.04
CA ASP A 491 -20.91 28.21 16.19
C ASP A 491 -21.39 28.81 14.85
N GLY A 492 -20.51 28.81 13.84
CA GLY A 492 -20.79 29.33 12.49
C GLY A 492 -21.70 28.45 11.62
N LEU A 493 -22.05 27.23 12.06
CA LEU A 493 -22.87 26.26 11.34
C LEU A 493 -24.03 25.74 12.22
N PRO A 494 -25.02 26.60 12.58
CA PRO A 494 -26.08 26.26 13.54
C PRO A 494 -27.05 25.16 13.09
N VAL A 495 -26.89 24.67 11.85
CA VAL A 495 -27.66 23.56 11.29
C VAL A 495 -27.21 22.21 11.87
N ALA A 496 -25.92 22.06 12.18
CA ALA A 496 -25.34 20.87 12.79
C ALA A 496 -25.31 21.07 14.31
N ARG A 497 -25.90 20.11 15.03
CA ARG A 497 -25.97 20.08 16.49
C ARG A 497 -26.46 18.71 16.95
N ASN A 498 -26.06 18.37 18.17
CA ASN A 498 -26.62 17.33 19.02
C ASN A 498 -28.13 17.11 18.84
N GLU A 499 -28.52 15.84 18.71
CA GLU A 499 -29.90 15.36 18.63
C GLU A 499 -30.70 15.99 17.47
N ALA A 500 -30.07 16.18 16.31
CA ALA A 500 -30.72 16.78 15.15
C ALA A 500 -30.48 16.02 13.85
N GLN A 501 -31.47 16.13 12.98
CA GLN A 501 -31.35 15.77 11.57
C GLN A 501 -31.39 17.05 10.75
N TRP A 502 -30.57 17.12 9.71
CA TRP A 502 -30.58 18.23 8.79
C TRP A 502 -30.44 17.80 7.34
N THR A 503 -30.94 18.67 6.47
CA THR A 503 -30.65 18.62 5.04
C THR A 503 -29.87 19.88 4.68
N GLN A 504 -28.76 19.71 3.99
CA GLN A 504 -28.04 20.85 3.42
C GLN A 504 -28.40 20.97 1.95
N PRO A 505 -28.86 22.15 1.49
CA PRO A 505 -28.97 22.38 0.07
C PRO A 505 -27.57 22.29 -0.54
N GLY A 506 -27.50 21.67 -1.71
CA GLY A 506 -26.30 21.66 -2.53
C GLY A 506 -25.74 23.07 -2.76
N ALA A 507 -24.44 23.17 -3.02
CA ALA A 507 -23.77 24.44 -3.19
C ALA A 507 -24.15 25.16 -4.50
N SER A 508 -24.81 24.49 -5.44
CA SER A 508 -25.19 25.07 -6.73
C SER A 508 -26.25 26.17 -6.58
N GLN A 509 -26.11 27.22 -7.39
CA GLN A 509 -27.09 28.31 -7.49
C GLN A 509 -27.61 28.46 -8.93
N PRO A 510 -28.95 28.40 -9.17
CA PRO A 510 -29.99 27.97 -8.20
C PRO A 510 -29.77 26.51 -7.74
N PRO A 511 -30.52 26.00 -6.75
CA PRO A 511 -30.38 24.60 -6.32
C PRO A 511 -30.63 23.59 -7.46
N MET A 512 -29.90 22.47 -7.44
CA MET A 512 -30.10 21.36 -8.38
C MET A 512 -30.89 20.22 -7.75
N SER A 513 -31.75 19.56 -8.52
CA SER A 513 -32.59 18.45 -8.03
C SER A 513 -31.85 17.12 -7.87
N ARG A 514 -30.56 17.04 -8.19
CA ARG A 514 -29.74 15.84 -8.04
C ARG A 514 -28.55 16.05 -7.11
N GLU A 515 -28.51 17.18 -6.43
CA GLU A 515 -27.45 17.59 -5.52
C GLU A 515 -28.04 17.62 -4.11
N TYR A 516 -27.71 16.60 -3.32
CA TYR A 516 -28.29 16.40 -2.00
C TYR A 516 -27.19 16.36 -0.95
N GLY A 517 -27.48 16.97 0.20
CA GLY A 517 -26.68 16.83 1.39
C GLY A 517 -27.58 16.56 2.58
N ALA A 518 -27.15 15.66 3.44
CA ALA A 518 -27.85 15.33 4.67
C ALA A 518 -26.86 15.11 5.79
N GLY A 519 -27.30 15.39 7.01
CA GLY A 519 -26.60 14.89 8.18
C GLY A 519 -27.54 14.56 9.32
N ILE A 520 -27.05 13.72 10.21
CA ILE A 520 -27.70 13.31 11.43
C ILE A 520 -26.68 13.29 12.55
N ASP A 521 -27.14 13.71 13.70
CA ASP A 521 -26.53 13.51 15.01
C ASP A 521 -27.66 12.94 15.88
N CYS A 522 -27.47 11.71 16.35
CA CYS A 522 -28.42 11.05 17.23
C CYS A 522 -27.79 10.01 18.12
N GLU A 523 -28.34 9.86 19.33
CA GLU A 523 -27.93 8.82 20.27
C GLU A 523 -28.57 7.47 19.90
N GLU A 524 -27.94 6.70 19.03
CA GLU A 524 -28.34 5.31 18.75
C GLU A 524 -27.29 4.37 19.35
N PRO A 525 -27.55 3.74 20.50
CA PRO A 525 -26.54 2.88 21.14
C PRO A 525 -26.26 1.67 20.25
N LEU A 526 -25.13 1.71 19.55
CA LEU A 526 -24.60 0.56 18.83
C LEU A 526 -24.21 -0.51 19.85
N LYS A 527 -24.66 -1.74 19.62
CA LYS A 527 -24.16 -2.87 20.39
C LYS A 527 -22.97 -3.47 19.66
N PRO A 528 -22.03 -4.11 20.39
CA PRO A 528 -20.91 -4.81 19.75
C PRO A 528 -21.29 -5.90 18.74
N GLU A 529 -22.56 -6.32 18.71
CA GLU A 529 -23.09 -7.27 17.72
C GLU A 529 -23.61 -6.63 16.42
N ASP A 530 -23.70 -5.30 16.37
CA ASP A 530 -24.16 -4.50 15.23
C ASP A 530 -22.99 -3.92 14.39
N LEU A 531 -21.77 -3.96 14.92
CA LEU A 531 -20.48 -3.72 14.26
C LEU A 531 -19.88 -5.07 13.81
#